data_AF-K1SBX8-F1
#
_entry.id   AF-K1SBX8-F1
#
_cell.length_a   1.000
_cell.length_b   1.000
_cell.length_c   1.000
_cell.angle_alpha   90.00
_cell.angle_beta   90.00
_cell.angle_gamma   90.00
#
_symmetry.space_group_name_H-M   'P 1'
#
loop_
_entity.id
_entity.type
_entity.pdbx_description
1 polymer ?
#
loop_
_entity_poly.entity_id
_entity_poly.type
_entity_poly.pdbx_seq_one_letter_code
_entity_poly.pdbx_strand_id
1 'polypeptide(L)'
;SGLLDYAYEKGIIPENTVTYRDLFDVKLMASLVKRPSEVIREFWQNYSCSPKLATDSYYKFSCDTDYIRRYRIKKDLKWKTSTEYGDIDITVNLSKPEKDPKAIAAAKLQKQSGYPKCLLCKENEGYAGRVNHPARDNHRIIPLTIDGDNWFMQYSPYVYYNEHCIVFNGEHTPMVINDSTFRKLFDFISQFPHYIIGSNADLPIVGGSILTHEHFQGGRYSFALNRAEV
;
A
#
# COMPACT_ATOMS: atom_id res chain seq x y z
N SER A 1 -5.38 -27.40 10.41
CA SER A 1 -5.75 -27.20 9.00
C SER A 1 -6.58 -25.94 8.92
N GLY A 2 -6.09 -24.92 8.20
CA GLY A 2 -6.78 -23.63 8.03
C GLY A 2 -7.70 -23.65 6.80
N LEU A 3 -8.55 -22.62 6.64
CA LEU A 3 -9.45 -22.49 5.49
C LEU A 3 -8.74 -22.59 4.13
N LEU A 4 -7.49 -22.13 4.04
CA LEU A 4 -6.68 -22.19 2.83
C LEU A 4 -6.16 -23.60 2.52
N ASP A 5 -5.89 -24.40 3.56
CA ASP A 5 -5.51 -25.81 3.39
C ASP A 5 -6.73 -26.60 2.87
N TYR A 6 -7.88 -26.40 3.49
CA TYR A 6 -9.14 -26.97 3.05
C TYR A 6 -9.47 -26.59 1.59
N ALA A 7 -9.27 -25.32 1.23
CA ALA A 7 -9.51 -24.86 -0.13
C ALA A 7 -8.63 -25.57 -1.17
N TYR A 8 -7.38 -25.87 -0.81
CA TYR A 8 -6.52 -26.67 -1.69
C TYR A 8 -6.95 -28.14 -1.73
N GLU A 9 -7.18 -28.76 -0.57
CA GLU A 9 -7.61 -30.16 -0.46
C GLU A 9 -8.92 -30.46 -1.20
N LYS A 10 -9.82 -29.48 -1.28
CA LYS A 10 -11.09 -29.57 -2.03
C LYS A 10 -11.02 -29.08 -3.47
N GLY A 11 -9.85 -28.67 -3.96
CA GLY A 11 -9.66 -28.17 -5.33
C GLY A 11 -10.34 -26.82 -5.61
N ILE A 12 -10.66 -26.04 -4.57
CA ILE A 12 -11.20 -24.67 -4.70
C ILE A 12 -10.10 -23.73 -5.23
N ILE A 13 -8.86 -23.92 -4.77
CA ILE A 13 -7.68 -23.30 -5.38
C ILE A 13 -6.88 -24.35 -6.15
N PRO A 14 -6.35 -24.01 -7.35
CA PRO A 14 -5.73 -24.99 -8.24
C PRO A 14 -4.34 -25.44 -7.78
N GLU A 15 -3.60 -24.59 -7.07
CA GLU A 15 -2.24 -24.88 -6.63
C GLU A 15 -2.02 -24.39 -5.20
N ASN A 16 -1.15 -25.08 -4.48
CA ASN A 16 -0.79 -24.77 -3.11
C ASN A 16 0.36 -23.75 -3.00
N THR A 17 0.28 -22.65 -3.75
CA THR A 17 1.30 -21.58 -3.74
C THR A 17 0.83 -20.35 -2.98
N VAL A 18 1.78 -19.50 -2.57
CA VAL A 18 1.46 -18.21 -1.90
C VAL A 18 0.52 -17.37 -2.77
N THR A 19 0.70 -17.33 -4.08
CA THR A 19 -0.15 -16.56 -4.98
C THR A 19 -1.61 -17.00 -4.94
N TYR A 20 -1.89 -18.29 -5.11
CA TYR A 20 -3.29 -18.77 -5.11
C TYR A 20 -3.93 -18.71 -3.72
N ARG A 21 -3.13 -18.97 -2.67
CA ARG A 21 -3.57 -18.77 -1.29
C ARG A 21 -3.96 -17.32 -1.04
N ASP A 22 -3.14 -16.35 -1.47
CA ASP A 22 -3.42 -14.93 -1.30
C ASP A 22 -4.66 -14.47 -2.07
N LEU A 23 -4.85 -14.92 -3.31
CA LEU A 23 -6.05 -14.62 -4.09
C LEU A 23 -7.32 -15.09 -3.37
N PHE A 24 -7.30 -16.29 -2.81
CA PHE A 24 -8.46 -16.86 -2.13
C PHE A 24 -8.68 -16.26 -0.73
N ASP A 25 -7.60 -16.04 0.01
CA ASP A 25 -7.63 -15.44 1.35
C ASP A 25 -8.23 -14.02 1.33
N VAL A 26 -7.77 -13.19 0.38
CA VAL A 26 -8.31 -11.83 0.20
C VAL A 26 -9.80 -11.87 -0.18
N LYS A 27 -10.20 -12.82 -1.02
CA LYS A 27 -11.61 -13.01 -1.40
C LYS A 27 -12.50 -13.43 -0.21
N LEU A 28 -12.00 -14.32 0.66
CA LEU A 28 -12.71 -14.68 1.88
C LEU A 28 -12.90 -13.46 2.79
N MET A 29 -11.80 -12.74 3.05
CA MET A 29 -11.82 -11.56 3.90
C MET A 29 -12.74 -10.46 3.36
N ALA A 30 -12.76 -10.25 2.04
CA ALA A 30 -13.64 -9.26 1.41
C ALA A 30 -15.13 -9.47 1.70
N SER A 31 -15.56 -10.69 2.00
CA SER A 31 -16.96 -10.99 2.38
C SER A 31 -17.35 -10.39 3.74
N LEU A 32 -16.37 -10.01 4.58
CA LEU A 32 -16.59 -9.42 5.90
C LEU A 32 -16.20 -7.93 5.94
N VAL A 33 -15.65 -7.40 4.85
CA VAL A 33 -15.13 -6.02 4.78
C VAL A 33 -16.26 -5.07 4.39
N LYS A 34 -16.36 -3.94 5.09
CA LYS A 34 -17.31 -2.86 4.81
C LYS A 34 -17.21 -2.35 3.37
N ARG A 35 -18.29 -1.77 2.85
CA ARG A 35 -18.28 -1.18 1.49
C ARG A 35 -17.39 0.08 1.45
N PRO A 36 -16.81 0.45 0.30
CA PRO A 36 -16.00 1.66 0.17
C PRO A 36 -16.66 2.91 0.73
N SER A 37 -17.93 3.15 0.42
CA SER A 37 -18.67 4.31 0.91
C SER A 37 -18.78 4.38 2.43
N GLU A 38 -18.86 3.24 3.12
CA GLU A 38 -18.93 3.20 4.58
C GLU A 38 -17.57 3.52 5.21
N VAL A 39 -16.49 2.97 4.66
CA VAL A 39 -15.11 3.23 5.13
C VAL A 39 -14.75 4.71 4.90
N ILE A 40 -15.10 5.26 3.74
CA ILE A 40 -14.90 6.68 3.43
C ILE A 40 -15.68 7.57 4.41
N ARG A 41 -16.96 7.24 4.66
CA ARG A 41 -17.79 8.00 5.62
C ARG A 41 -17.19 7.96 7.03
N GLU A 42 -16.78 6.78 7.51
CA GLU A 42 -16.16 6.63 8.83
C GLU A 42 -14.83 7.37 8.94
N PHE A 43 -14.02 7.36 7.87
CA PHE A 43 -12.78 8.14 7.81
C PHE A 43 -13.06 9.63 8.03
N TRP A 44 -13.97 10.21 7.27
CA TRP A 44 -14.27 11.65 7.35
C TRP A 44 -15.02 12.04 8.63
N GLN A 45 -15.83 11.14 9.19
CA GLN A 45 -16.40 11.31 10.54
C GLN A 45 -15.29 11.40 11.58
N ASN A 46 -14.33 10.48 11.58
CA ASN A 46 -13.18 10.54 12.48
C ASN A 46 -12.29 11.78 12.23
N TYR A 47 -12.16 12.17 10.95
CA TYR A 47 -11.35 13.34 10.55
C TYR A 47 -11.93 14.64 11.13
N SER A 48 -13.26 14.76 11.19
CA SER A 48 -13.94 15.89 11.83
C SER A 48 -13.59 16.06 13.31
N CYS A 49 -13.17 14.98 13.99
CA CYS A 49 -12.64 15.05 15.35
C CYS A 49 -11.13 15.36 15.34
N SER A 50 -10.35 14.61 14.55
CA SER A 50 -8.95 14.96 14.24
C SER A 50 -8.41 14.15 13.05
N PRO A 51 -7.46 14.71 12.25
CA PRO A 51 -6.77 13.95 11.20
C PRO A 51 -6.07 12.69 11.72
N LYS A 52 -5.54 12.76 12.95
CA LYS A 52 -4.89 11.63 13.61
C LYS A 52 -5.87 10.49 13.90
N LEU A 53 -7.07 10.80 14.41
CA LEU A 53 -8.07 9.77 14.68
C LEU A 53 -8.53 9.06 13.39
N ALA A 54 -8.70 9.80 12.30
CA ALA A 54 -9.05 9.23 11.00
C ALA A 54 -8.01 8.23 10.51
N THR A 55 -6.74 8.65 10.54
CA THR A 55 -5.61 7.85 10.07
C THR A 55 -5.33 6.64 10.97
N ASP A 56 -5.37 6.80 12.30
CA ASP A 56 -5.25 5.70 13.27
C ASP A 56 -6.35 4.65 13.05
N SER A 57 -7.61 5.09 12.92
CA SER A 57 -8.76 4.20 12.73
C SER A 57 -8.70 3.46 11.39
N TYR A 58 -8.28 4.15 10.34
CA TYR A 58 -8.10 3.57 9.01
C TYR A 58 -6.93 2.58 8.98
N TYR A 59 -5.82 2.87 9.67
CA TYR A 59 -4.68 1.95 9.75
C TYR A 59 -5.06 0.67 10.49
N LYS A 60 -5.80 0.82 11.60
CA LYS A 60 -6.38 -0.30 12.33
C LYS A 60 -7.30 -1.13 11.43
N PHE A 61 -8.20 -0.49 10.68
CA PHE A 61 -9.05 -1.16 9.70
C PHE A 61 -8.23 -1.96 8.67
N SER A 62 -7.20 -1.35 8.07
CA SER A 62 -6.33 -2.02 7.10
C SER A 62 -5.58 -3.22 7.70
N CYS A 63 -5.24 -3.16 8.99
CA CYS A 63 -4.61 -4.27 9.71
C CYS A 63 -5.61 -5.38 10.11
N ASP A 64 -6.84 -5.02 10.47
CA ASP A 64 -7.86 -5.97 10.93
C ASP A 64 -8.56 -6.69 9.77
N THR A 65 -8.50 -6.12 8.58
CA THR A 65 -8.99 -6.71 7.32
C THR A 65 -7.91 -7.48 6.56
N ASP A 66 -6.74 -7.70 7.16
CA ASP A 66 -5.59 -8.38 6.55
C ASP A 66 -5.13 -7.79 5.20
N TYR A 67 -5.49 -6.55 4.91
CA TYR A 67 -4.86 -5.79 3.83
C TYR A 67 -3.39 -5.53 4.16
N ILE A 68 -3.11 -5.10 5.41
CA ILE A 68 -1.78 -5.07 6.01
C ILE A 68 -1.60 -6.34 6.83
N ARG A 69 -0.87 -7.31 6.26
CA ARG A 69 -0.67 -8.64 6.85
C ARG A 69 0.38 -8.58 7.97
N ARG A 70 -0.04 -8.19 9.17
CA ARG A 70 0.83 -8.03 10.36
C ARG A 70 1.72 -9.24 10.64
N TYR A 71 1.20 -10.46 10.43
CA TYR A 71 1.95 -11.69 10.65
C TYR A 71 3.09 -11.92 9.65
N ARG A 72 3.07 -11.26 8.47
CA ARG A 72 4.19 -11.24 7.51
C ARG A 72 5.20 -10.17 7.90
N ILE A 73 4.73 -8.98 8.27
CA ILE A 73 5.57 -7.85 8.69
C ILE A 73 6.37 -8.18 9.95
N LYS A 74 5.82 -8.98 10.86
CA LYS A 74 6.54 -9.47 12.06
C LYS A 74 7.82 -10.24 11.73
N LYS A 75 7.95 -10.76 10.50
CA LYS A 75 9.15 -11.47 10.04
C LYS A 75 10.26 -10.51 9.59
N ASP A 76 9.94 -9.24 9.35
CA ASP A 76 10.93 -8.26 8.91
C ASP A 76 12.02 -8.08 9.98
N LEU A 77 13.27 -8.01 9.53
CA LEU A 77 14.40 -7.77 10.40
C LEU A 77 14.60 -6.26 10.51
N LYS A 78 14.70 -5.74 11.73
CA LYS A 78 14.93 -4.31 12.00
C LYS A 78 15.95 -4.16 13.10
N TRP A 79 16.99 -3.38 12.86
CA TRP A 79 17.97 -3.03 13.87
C TRP A 79 18.46 -1.59 13.67
N LYS A 80 18.96 -1.00 14.75
CA LYS A 80 19.58 0.31 14.75
C LYS A 80 21.04 0.15 15.16
N THR A 81 21.92 0.85 14.47
CA THR A 81 23.34 0.88 14.83
C THR A 81 23.81 2.32 14.90
N SER A 82 24.46 2.67 16.01
CA SER A 82 25.08 3.98 16.16
C SER A 82 26.40 4.00 15.37
N THR A 83 26.63 5.09 14.66
CA THR A 83 27.87 5.34 13.89
C THR A 83 28.40 6.74 14.20
N GLU A 84 29.61 7.05 13.74
CA GLU A 84 30.17 8.41 13.83
C GLU A 84 29.34 9.46 13.09
N TYR A 85 28.49 9.03 12.14
CA TYR A 85 27.60 9.90 11.35
C TYR A 85 26.14 9.91 11.85
N GLY A 86 25.90 9.36 13.03
CA GLY A 86 24.57 9.22 13.65
C GLY A 86 24.00 7.81 13.60
N ASP A 87 22.78 7.65 14.10
CA ASP A 87 22.09 6.37 14.11
C ASP A 87 21.59 5.97 12.73
N ILE A 88 21.98 4.78 12.28
CA ILE A 88 21.50 4.16 11.05
C ILE A 88 20.40 3.15 11.40
N ASP A 89 19.23 3.33 10.79
CA ASP A 89 18.12 2.38 10.83
C ASP A 89 18.25 1.41 9.65
N ILE A 90 18.38 0.11 9.91
CA ILE A 90 18.49 -0.92 8.88
C ILE A 90 17.28 -1.86 8.95
N THR A 91 16.63 -2.09 7.81
CA THR A 91 15.47 -2.97 7.69
C THR A 91 15.59 -3.92 6.51
N VAL A 92 15.24 -5.19 6.71
CA VAL A 92 15.08 -6.19 5.65
C VAL A 92 13.62 -6.61 5.58
N ASN A 93 12.96 -6.30 4.46
CA ASN A 93 11.55 -6.64 4.25
C ASN A 93 11.42 -8.09 3.77
N LEU A 94 10.97 -8.97 4.66
CA LEU A 94 10.67 -10.37 4.39
C LEU A 94 9.16 -10.62 4.18
N SER A 95 8.35 -9.56 4.28
CA SER A 95 6.89 -9.62 4.11
C SER A 95 6.45 -9.74 2.64
N LYS A 96 7.28 -9.29 1.70
CA LYS A 96 7.02 -9.36 0.27
C LYS A 96 7.26 -10.80 -0.24
N PRO A 97 6.23 -11.52 -0.67
CA PRO A 97 6.41 -12.90 -1.11
C PRO A 97 7.15 -12.97 -2.45
N GLU A 98 8.13 -13.87 -2.54
CA GLU A 98 8.70 -14.26 -3.82
C GLU A 98 7.67 -15.04 -4.65
N LYS A 99 7.71 -14.86 -5.98
CA LYS A 99 6.80 -15.56 -6.88
C LYS A 99 7.30 -16.98 -7.13
N ASP A 100 6.44 -17.95 -6.85
CA ASP A 100 6.71 -19.37 -7.11
C ASP A 100 6.88 -19.65 -8.61
N PRO A 101 7.84 -20.51 -9.04
CA PRO A 101 8.03 -20.88 -10.45
C PRO A 101 6.76 -21.38 -11.16
N LYS A 102 5.89 -22.11 -10.46
CA LYS A 102 4.59 -22.55 -11.01
C LYS A 102 3.66 -21.38 -11.28
N ALA A 103 3.60 -20.41 -10.36
CA ALA A 103 2.82 -19.19 -10.56
C ALA A 103 3.37 -18.35 -11.72
N ILE A 104 4.70 -18.30 -11.88
CA ILE A 104 5.35 -17.64 -13.02
C ILE A 104 4.98 -18.33 -14.35
N ALA A 105 5.02 -19.67 -14.40
CA ALA A 105 4.63 -20.43 -15.58
C ALA A 105 3.15 -20.21 -15.94
N ALA A 106 2.25 -20.29 -14.95
CA ALA A 106 0.83 -20.05 -15.14
C ALA A 106 0.53 -18.60 -15.61
N ALA A 107 1.24 -17.61 -15.05
CA ALA A 107 1.13 -16.21 -15.46
C ALA A 107 1.51 -15.97 -16.93
N LYS A 108 2.47 -16.72 -17.48
CA LYS A 108 2.88 -16.61 -18.89
C LYS A 108 1.81 -17.13 -19.86
N LEU A 109 0.96 -18.05 -19.41
CA LEU A 109 -0.13 -18.62 -20.21
C LEU A 109 -1.41 -17.79 -20.16
N GLN A 110 -1.53 -16.84 -19.23
CA GLN A 110 -2.69 -15.96 -19.13
C GLN A 110 -2.63 -14.86 -20.20
N LYS A 111 -3.80 -14.55 -20.78
CA LYS A 111 -3.94 -13.37 -21.65
C LYS A 111 -3.51 -12.12 -20.88
N GLN A 112 -2.67 -11.30 -21.48
CA GLN A 112 -2.32 -10.01 -20.90
C GLN A 112 -3.60 -9.18 -20.78
N SER A 113 -3.89 -8.74 -19.55
CA SER A 113 -4.98 -7.81 -19.26
C SER A 113 -4.37 -6.44 -18.98
N GLY A 114 -4.89 -5.40 -19.64
CA GLY A 114 -4.52 -4.02 -19.38
C GLY A 114 -5.25 -3.38 -18.19
N TYR A 115 -6.03 -4.16 -17.43
CA TYR A 115 -6.83 -3.68 -16.30
C TYR A 115 -6.54 -4.46 -15.01
N PRO A 116 -6.31 -3.78 -13.87
CA PRO A 116 -5.94 -2.37 -13.75
C PRO A 116 -4.65 -2.06 -14.52
N LYS A 117 -4.49 -0.81 -14.96
CA LYS A 117 -3.33 -0.40 -15.78
C LYS A 117 -1.99 -0.53 -15.02
N CYS A 118 -1.99 -0.24 -13.73
CA CYS A 118 -0.87 -0.53 -12.83
C CYS A 118 -1.37 -0.90 -11.41
N LEU A 119 -0.45 -1.10 -10.48
CA LEU A 119 -0.74 -1.48 -9.09
C LEU A 119 -1.30 -0.36 -8.22
N LEU A 120 -1.25 0.89 -8.70
CA LEU A 120 -1.71 2.07 -7.97
C LEU A 120 -3.05 2.60 -8.45
N CYS A 121 -3.53 2.21 -9.64
CA CYS A 121 -4.77 2.79 -10.14
C CYS A 121 -5.95 2.48 -9.20
N LYS A 122 -6.88 3.44 -9.07
CA LYS A 122 -8.07 3.34 -8.21
C LYS A 122 -8.92 2.10 -8.49
N GLU A 123 -8.87 1.59 -9.72
CA GLU A 123 -9.48 0.34 -10.17
C GLU A 123 -9.00 -0.91 -9.41
N ASN A 124 -7.90 -0.80 -8.67
CA ASN A 124 -7.48 -1.87 -7.76
C ASN A 124 -8.40 -1.99 -6.54
N GLU A 125 -9.16 -0.97 -6.14
CA GLU A 125 -10.10 -1.11 -5.03
C GLU A 125 -11.16 -2.18 -5.35
N GLY A 126 -11.20 -3.25 -4.55
CA GLY A 126 -12.12 -4.36 -4.78
C GLY A 126 -11.72 -5.32 -5.91
N TYR A 127 -10.54 -5.18 -6.53
CA TYR A 127 -10.14 -6.02 -7.66
C TYR A 127 -9.79 -7.45 -7.22
N ALA A 128 -10.42 -8.45 -7.83
CA ALA A 128 -10.24 -9.88 -7.54
C ALA A 128 -8.79 -10.39 -7.68
N GLY A 129 -7.95 -9.66 -8.42
CA GLY A 129 -6.62 -10.11 -8.75
C GLY A 129 -6.60 -11.23 -9.79
N ARG A 130 -5.39 -11.67 -10.10
CA ARG A 130 -5.05 -12.78 -10.99
C ARG A 130 -3.62 -13.23 -10.67
N VAL A 131 -3.16 -14.32 -11.27
CA VAL A 131 -1.85 -14.91 -10.94
C VAL A 131 -0.70 -13.91 -11.06
N ASN A 132 -0.78 -12.97 -12.01
CA ASN A 132 0.23 -11.93 -12.22
C ASN A 132 -0.11 -10.54 -11.63
N HIS A 133 -1.26 -10.37 -10.98
CA HIS A 133 -1.71 -9.09 -10.40
C HIS A 133 -2.41 -9.33 -9.05
N PRO A 134 -1.94 -8.74 -7.95
CA PRO A 134 -2.40 -9.11 -6.61
C PRO A 134 -3.90 -8.87 -6.42
N ALA A 135 -4.54 -9.71 -5.59
CA ALA A 135 -5.91 -9.47 -5.13
C ALA A 135 -5.96 -8.25 -4.20
N ARG A 136 -7.07 -7.54 -4.31
CA ARG A 136 -7.38 -6.28 -3.65
C ARG A 136 -8.88 -6.19 -3.31
N ASP A 137 -9.60 -7.32 -3.23
CA ASP A 137 -11.02 -7.37 -2.88
C ASP A 137 -11.33 -6.71 -1.53
N ASN A 138 -10.43 -6.87 -0.56
CA ASN A 138 -10.50 -6.26 0.78
C ASN A 138 -9.86 -4.86 0.84
N HIS A 139 -9.27 -4.38 -0.26
CA HIS A 139 -8.62 -3.07 -0.32
C HIS A 139 -9.65 -1.95 -0.33
N ARG A 140 -9.38 -0.87 0.40
CA ARG A 140 -10.19 0.35 0.42
C ARG A 140 -9.25 1.54 0.29
N ILE A 141 -9.67 2.58 -0.43
CA ILE A 141 -8.88 3.80 -0.63
C ILE A 141 -9.67 5.01 -0.15
N ILE A 142 -8.95 6.01 0.37
CA ILE A 142 -9.57 7.25 0.85
C ILE A 142 -9.39 8.32 -0.23
N PRO A 143 -10.48 8.86 -0.81
CA PRO A 143 -10.38 9.96 -1.76
C PRO A 143 -9.89 11.23 -1.03
N LEU A 144 -9.01 11.97 -1.68
CA LEU A 144 -8.45 13.25 -1.23
C LEU A 144 -8.57 14.28 -2.35
N THR A 145 -8.53 15.55 -1.98
CA THR A 145 -8.32 16.65 -2.93
C THR A 145 -6.92 17.21 -2.69
N ILE A 146 -6.06 17.21 -3.70
CA ILE A 146 -4.67 17.69 -3.60
C ILE A 146 -4.38 18.60 -4.79
N ASP A 147 -3.99 19.85 -4.54
CA ASP A 147 -3.81 20.93 -5.53
C ASP A 147 -5.04 21.08 -6.46
N GLY A 148 -6.25 20.85 -5.92
CA GLY A 148 -7.52 20.89 -6.64
C GLY A 148 -7.89 19.62 -7.42
N ASP A 149 -6.98 18.66 -7.55
CA ASP A 149 -7.19 17.42 -8.28
C ASP A 149 -7.71 16.28 -7.39
N ASN A 150 -8.29 15.25 -8.03
CA ASN A 150 -8.73 14.03 -7.35
C ASN A 150 -7.54 13.11 -7.09
N TRP A 151 -7.26 12.84 -5.82
CA TRP A 151 -6.21 11.95 -5.36
C TRP A 151 -6.79 10.89 -4.45
N PHE A 152 -5.98 9.89 -4.11
CA PHE A 152 -6.36 8.84 -3.19
C PHE A 152 -5.20 8.50 -2.25
N MET A 153 -5.54 8.13 -1.03
CA MET A 153 -4.61 7.61 -0.04
C MET A 153 -4.89 6.14 0.27
N GLN A 154 -3.82 5.35 0.29
CA GLN A 154 -3.82 3.99 0.81
C GLN A 154 -2.63 3.75 1.71
N TYR A 155 -2.69 2.73 2.56
CA TYR A 155 -1.48 2.21 3.18
C TYR A 155 -0.73 1.27 2.23
N SER A 156 0.59 1.17 2.37
CA SER A 156 1.37 0.12 1.72
C SER A 156 1.06 -1.21 2.40
N PRO A 157 0.74 -2.29 1.66
CA PRO A 157 0.60 -3.63 2.25
C PRO A 157 1.95 -4.23 2.67
N TYR A 158 3.06 -3.63 2.23
CA TYR A 158 4.44 -4.03 2.56
C TYR A 158 5.12 -2.87 3.29
N VAL A 159 4.71 -2.63 4.54
CA VAL A 159 5.15 -1.45 5.31
C VAL A 159 6.62 -1.53 5.69
N TYR A 160 7.35 -0.44 5.52
CA TYR A 160 8.70 -0.29 6.10
C TYR A 160 8.64 0.28 7.53
N TYR A 161 7.71 1.21 7.76
CA TYR A 161 7.48 1.90 9.02
C TYR A 161 5.98 2.03 9.32
N ASN A 162 5.65 2.48 10.53
CA ASN A 162 4.27 2.62 10.98
C ASN A 162 3.48 3.56 10.05
N GLU A 163 2.26 3.16 9.68
CA GLU A 163 1.38 3.98 8.81
C GLU A 163 2.01 4.40 7.47
N HIS A 164 2.97 3.62 6.94
CA HIS A 164 3.53 3.86 5.60
C HIS A 164 2.40 3.90 4.56
N CYS A 165 2.14 5.08 4.01
CA CYS A 165 1.08 5.37 3.07
C CYS A 165 1.61 5.77 1.69
N ILE A 166 0.74 5.59 0.69
CA ILE A 166 0.93 5.97 -0.70
C ILE A 166 -0.23 6.91 -1.05
N VAL A 167 0.11 8.09 -1.53
CA VAL A 167 -0.83 9.12 -1.98
C VAL A 167 -0.67 9.22 -3.49
N PHE A 168 -1.70 8.87 -4.26
CA PHE A 168 -1.57 8.68 -5.71
C PHE A 168 -2.66 9.44 -6.47
N ASN A 169 -2.32 9.87 -7.68
CA ASN A 169 -3.22 10.62 -8.54
C ASN A 169 -4.39 9.72 -8.97
N GLY A 170 -5.61 10.27 -9.01
CA GLY A 170 -6.79 9.54 -9.46
C GLY A 170 -6.74 9.15 -10.95
N GLU A 171 -5.91 9.84 -11.74
CA GLU A 171 -5.62 9.53 -13.13
C GLU A 171 -4.27 8.82 -13.28
N HIS A 172 -4.19 7.90 -14.25
CA HIS A 172 -2.94 7.19 -14.56
C HIS A 172 -2.06 8.07 -15.44
N THR A 173 -1.34 8.99 -14.82
CA THR A 173 -0.38 9.89 -15.47
C THR A 173 1.03 9.59 -14.98
N PRO A 174 2.06 9.63 -15.83
CA PRO A 174 3.45 9.49 -15.39
C PRO A 174 3.82 10.53 -14.34
N MET A 175 4.70 10.13 -13.43
CA MET A 175 5.23 10.98 -12.39
C MET A 175 6.20 12.01 -12.99
N VAL A 176 6.05 13.28 -12.60
CA VAL A 176 6.93 14.39 -13.02
C VAL A 176 7.23 15.27 -11.82
N ILE A 177 8.49 15.69 -11.66
CA ILE A 177 8.88 16.62 -10.60
C ILE A 177 8.92 18.04 -11.16
N ASN A 178 8.05 18.90 -10.62
CA ASN A 178 7.99 20.32 -10.98
C ASN A 178 7.43 21.13 -9.80
N ASP A 179 7.20 22.43 -10.01
CA ASP A 179 6.66 23.33 -8.99
C ASP A 179 5.33 22.86 -8.37
N SER A 180 4.50 22.12 -9.13
CA SER A 180 3.25 21.53 -8.59
C SER A 180 3.52 20.45 -7.56
N THR A 181 4.64 19.73 -7.68
CA THR A 181 5.01 18.69 -6.71
C THR A 181 5.07 19.27 -5.30
N PHE A 182 5.71 20.43 -5.11
CA PHE A 182 5.80 21.05 -3.80
C PHE A 182 4.43 21.48 -3.26
N ARG A 183 3.57 22.08 -4.11
CA ARG A 183 2.20 22.43 -3.70
C ARG A 183 1.40 21.21 -3.25
N LYS A 184 1.45 20.12 -4.03
CA LYS A 184 0.79 18.85 -3.70
C LYS A 184 1.28 18.26 -2.38
N LEU A 185 2.60 18.26 -2.14
CA LEU A 185 3.19 17.79 -0.89
C LEU A 185 2.73 18.65 0.30
N PHE A 186 2.75 19.98 0.17
CA PHE A 186 2.29 20.88 1.25
C PHE A 186 0.80 20.81 1.51
N ASP A 187 -0.02 20.62 0.48
CA ASP A 187 -1.47 20.42 0.64
C ASP A 187 -1.76 19.14 1.44
N PHE A 188 -1.06 18.04 1.13
CA PHE A 188 -1.16 16.82 1.93
C PHE A 188 -0.77 17.04 3.40
N ILE A 189 0.35 17.72 3.66
CA ILE A 189 0.79 18.03 5.03
C ILE A 189 -0.21 18.93 5.76
N SER A 190 -0.86 19.84 5.06
CA SER A 190 -1.90 20.71 5.63
C SER A 190 -3.13 19.90 6.09
N GLN A 191 -3.42 18.78 5.42
CA GLN A 191 -4.49 17.86 5.79
C GLN A 191 -4.05 16.86 6.87
N PHE A 192 -2.80 16.39 6.82
CA PHE A 192 -2.25 15.37 7.73
C PHE A 192 -0.93 15.83 8.38
N PRO A 193 -0.96 16.78 9.34
CA PRO A 193 0.24 17.44 9.87
C PRO A 193 1.15 16.53 10.70
N HIS A 194 0.66 15.38 11.13
CA HIS A 194 1.43 14.37 11.87
C HIS A 194 2.18 13.39 10.96
N TYR A 195 2.02 13.50 9.65
CA TYR A 195 2.69 12.67 8.65
C TYR A 195 3.86 13.42 8.01
N ILE A 196 4.77 12.63 7.46
CA ILE A 196 5.74 13.08 6.47
C ILE A 196 5.26 12.62 5.10
N ILE A 197 5.71 13.30 4.06
CA ILE A 197 5.45 12.92 2.67
C ILE A 197 6.65 13.30 1.80
N GLY A 198 6.93 12.49 0.80
CA GLY A 198 8.05 12.66 -0.10
C GLY A 198 7.77 12.05 -1.47
N SER A 199 8.52 12.54 -2.44
CA SER A 199 8.47 12.11 -3.82
C SER A 199 9.79 11.44 -4.18
N ASN A 200 9.74 10.35 -4.94
CA ASN A 200 10.95 9.90 -5.66
C ASN A 200 11.30 10.96 -6.72
N ALA A 201 12.57 11.09 -7.08
CA ALA A 201 12.91 11.88 -8.26
C ALA A 201 12.35 11.21 -9.53
N ASP A 202 12.22 11.95 -10.62
CA ASP A 202 11.83 11.44 -11.94
C ASP A 202 13.05 10.98 -12.77
N LEU A 203 14.12 10.55 -12.10
CA LEU A 203 15.34 10.07 -12.75
C LEU A 203 15.26 8.56 -13.04
N PRO A 204 15.82 8.06 -14.17
CA PRO A 204 15.79 6.64 -14.52
C PRO A 204 16.42 5.68 -13.49
N ILE A 205 17.21 6.21 -12.55
CA ILE A 205 18.05 5.46 -11.62
C ILE A 205 17.47 5.45 -10.18
N VAL A 206 16.40 6.21 -9.91
CA VAL A 206 15.87 6.35 -8.55
C VAL A 206 14.76 5.33 -8.23
N GLY A 207 15.20 4.20 -7.67
CA GLY A 207 14.34 3.24 -6.98
C GLY A 207 13.41 2.42 -7.88
N GLY A 208 12.98 1.23 -7.43
CA GLY A 208 12.03 0.36 -8.12
C GLY A 208 10.58 0.89 -8.15
N SER A 209 10.44 2.20 -8.36
CA SER A 209 9.21 2.97 -8.25
C SER A 209 8.33 2.79 -9.48
N ILE A 210 7.01 2.87 -9.30
CA ILE A 210 6.05 2.89 -10.40
C ILE A 210 6.05 4.31 -10.98
N LEU A 211 7.02 4.64 -11.83
CA LEU A 211 7.13 5.98 -12.45
C LEU A 211 6.01 6.25 -13.46
N THR A 212 5.27 5.23 -13.87
CA THR A 212 4.15 5.33 -14.81
C THR A 212 2.88 5.92 -14.20
N HIS A 213 2.81 6.05 -12.87
CA HIS A 213 1.67 6.61 -12.14
C HIS A 213 2.16 7.56 -11.06
N GLU A 214 1.81 8.84 -11.15
CA GLU A 214 2.16 9.87 -10.19
C GLU A 214 1.68 9.52 -8.77
N HIS A 215 2.64 9.41 -7.84
CA HIS A 215 2.37 9.10 -6.45
C HIS A 215 3.49 9.62 -5.53
N PHE A 216 3.13 9.78 -4.26
CA PHE A 216 4.02 10.16 -3.18
C PHE A 216 3.99 9.08 -2.10
N GLN A 217 5.11 8.98 -1.37
CA GLN A 217 5.29 8.08 -0.26
C GLN A 217 5.26 8.90 1.03
N GLY A 218 4.50 8.46 2.02
CA GLY A 218 4.39 9.17 3.28
C GLY A 218 4.04 8.25 4.43
N GLY A 219 3.68 8.85 5.56
CA GLY A 219 3.20 8.13 6.73
C GLY A 219 3.77 8.68 8.01
N ARG A 220 3.69 7.90 9.08
CA ARG A 220 4.07 8.34 10.43
C ARG A 220 5.37 7.73 10.88
N TYR A 221 6.47 8.42 10.59
CA TYR A 221 7.80 8.04 11.04
C TYR A 221 8.68 9.28 11.27
N SER A 222 9.55 9.20 12.27
CA SER A 222 10.59 10.20 12.49
C SER A 222 11.90 9.68 11.93
N PHE A 223 12.30 10.15 10.74
CA PHE A 223 13.58 9.80 10.15
C PHE A 223 14.75 10.47 10.89
N ALA A 224 15.98 10.02 10.61
CA ALA A 224 17.18 10.69 11.09
C ALA A 224 17.21 12.18 10.72
N LEU A 225 16.75 12.52 9.50
CA LEU A 225 16.61 13.90 9.04
C LEU A 225 15.73 14.76 9.96
N ASN A 226 14.64 14.21 10.50
CA ASN A 226 13.75 14.95 11.43
C ASN A 226 14.40 15.26 12.78
N ARG A 227 15.49 14.55 13.13
CA ARG A 227 16.20 14.69 14.40
C ARG A 227 17.54 15.42 14.24
N ALA A 228 17.89 15.83 13.02
CA ALA A 228 19.11 16.58 12.78
C ALA A 228 18.99 17.97 13.42
N GLU A 229 19.98 18.36 14.20
CA GLU A 229 20.14 19.74 14.66
C GLU A 229 20.55 20.61 13.47
N VAL A 230 19.97 21.81 13.37
CA VAL A 230 20.28 22.82 12.34
C VAL A 230 21.32 23.79 12.88
#